data_AF-A0AA90Z9F9-F1
#
_entry.id   AF-A0AA90Z9F9-F1
#
_cell.length_a   1.000
_cell.length_b   1.000
_cell.length_c   1.000
_cell.angle_alpha   90.00
_cell.angle_beta   90.00
_cell.angle_gamma   90.00
#
_symmetry.space_group_name_H-M   'P 1'
#
loop_
_entity.id
_entity.type
_entity.pdbx_description
1 polymer ?
#
loop_
_entity_poly.entity_id
_entity_poly.type
_entity_poly.pdbx_seq_one_letter_code
_entity_poly.pdbx_strand_id
1 'polypeptide(L)'
;MEPAIIDRDKLLFTSYQHDFILRKVAVLKSIIDNQASVIDIFQGTDGLEFKDEDALISGLKTEIHFSMYHALESMFAMAFALIKQPDDVWVWLTTYKFPEFGRMINDVAKSDISAVSEKDELETIRIIFFKNCPNEFVEQEETKEMMHKLSQILTLCADELNNKDAYNSYKHGLRLVTGALRFNLVNEKEAINNVIGEGPGLVYLDRKSANPVPELYSFERSYKIIKLCWQMTSLMIKQRKVEYIEEDKCVIEATNFNDIDIDDIFSQDFLNHVLDELS
;
A
#
# COMPACT_ATOMS: atom_id res chain seq x y z
N MET A 1 5.03 -42.26 13.83
CA MET A 1 4.68 -41.53 12.60
C MET A 1 5.62 -40.35 12.58
N GLU A 2 6.65 -40.36 11.73
CA GLU A 2 7.53 -39.20 11.59
C GLU A 2 6.71 -38.04 11.01
N PRO A 3 6.84 -36.81 11.52
CA PRO A 3 6.14 -35.68 10.96
C PRO A 3 6.56 -35.48 9.50
N ALA A 4 5.59 -35.27 8.62
CA ALA A 4 5.87 -34.93 7.23
C ALA A 4 6.75 -33.68 7.20
N ILE A 5 7.88 -33.75 6.49
CA ILE A 5 8.71 -32.57 6.22
C ILE A 5 7.91 -31.66 5.30
N ILE A 6 7.36 -30.58 5.86
CA ILE A 6 6.64 -29.56 5.09
C ILE A 6 7.68 -28.65 4.46
N ASP A 7 7.71 -28.59 3.13
CA ASP A 7 8.39 -27.54 2.41
C ASP A 7 7.63 -26.21 2.65
N ARG A 8 8.22 -25.39 3.52
CA ARG A 8 7.62 -24.15 4.03
C ARG A 8 7.44 -23.13 2.90
N ASP A 9 8.45 -22.94 2.07
CA ASP A 9 8.41 -21.93 1.03
C ASP A 9 7.48 -22.37 -0.11
N LYS A 10 7.45 -23.66 -0.46
CA LYS A 10 6.41 -24.18 -1.34
C LYS A 10 5.01 -23.91 -0.80
N LEU A 11 4.75 -24.16 0.48
CA LEU A 11 3.45 -23.89 1.07
C LEU A 11 3.11 -22.38 1.04
N LEU A 12 4.07 -21.52 1.40
CA LEU A 12 3.91 -20.06 1.33
C LEU A 12 3.53 -19.60 -0.09
N PHE A 13 4.37 -19.88 -1.09
CA PHE A 13 4.18 -19.33 -2.44
C PHE A 13 3.02 -19.96 -3.22
N THR A 14 2.59 -21.17 -2.86
CA THR A 14 1.44 -21.81 -3.51
C THR A 14 0.11 -21.46 -2.87
N SER A 15 0.09 -21.10 -1.58
CA SER A 15 -1.15 -20.92 -0.80
C SER A 15 -1.40 -19.49 -0.30
N TYR A 16 -0.39 -18.61 -0.35
CA TYR A 16 -0.54 -17.24 0.15
C TYR A 16 -1.53 -16.42 -0.69
N GLN A 17 -2.57 -15.92 -0.02
CA GLN A 17 -3.65 -15.10 -0.58
C GLN A 17 -3.23 -13.62 -0.70
N HIS A 18 -2.27 -13.35 -1.56
CA HIS A 18 -1.74 -12.00 -1.79
C HIS A 18 -2.76 -10.99 -2.33
N ASP A 19 -3.90 -11.45 -2.83
CA ASP A 19 -4.98 -10.62 -3.32
C ASP A 19 -6.08 -10.35 -2.27
N PHE A 20 -5.93 -10.84 -1.04
CA PHE A 20 -6.93 -10.67 0.02
C PHE A 20 -7.27 -9.20 0.28
N ILE A 21 -6.26 -8.34 0.46
CA ILE A 21 -6.48 -6.90 0.73
C ILE A 21 -7.16 -6.25 -0.48
N LEU A 22 -6.72 -6.56 -1.70
CA LEU A 22 -7.35 -6.04 -2.92
C LEU A 22 -8.82 -6.45 -3.02
N ARG A 23 -9.15 -7.72 -2.81
CA ARG A 23 -10.53 -8.21 -2.82
C ARG A 23 -11.38 -7.50 -1.77
N LYS A 24 -10.87 -7.35 -0.54
CA LYS A 24 -11.52 -6.61 0.54
C LYS A 24 -11.86 -5.19 0.08
N VAL A 25 -10.88 -4.42 -0.40
CA VAL A 25 -11.12 -3.02 -0.77
C VAL A 25 -11.94 -2.86 -2.05
N ALA A 26 -11.89 -3.83 -2.98
CA ALA A 26 -12.76 -3.84 -4.15
C ALA A 26 -14.22 -4.00 -3.76
N VAL A 27 -14.54 -4.81 -2.75
CA VAL A 27 -15.88 -4.91 -2.19
C VAL A 27 -16.30 -3.59 -1.54
N LEU A 28 -15.44 -3.01 -0.68
CA LEU A 28 -15.72 -1.72 -0.03
C LEU A 28 -15.96 -0.61 -1.04
N LYS A 29 -15.13 -0.53 -2.09
CA LYS A 29 -15.30 0.44 -3.17
C LYS A 29 -16.60 0.19 -3.94
N SER A 30 -16.93 -1.07 -4.22
CA SER A 30 -18.19 -1.41 -4.88
C SER A 30 -19.40 -0.97 -4.07
N ILE A 31 -19.33 -1.05 -2.73
CA ILE A 31 -20.38 -0.54 -1.83
C ILE A 31 -20.48 0.98 -1.93
N ILE A 32 -19.35 1.69 -1.91
CA ILE A 32 -19.31 3.17 -2.04
C ILE A 32 -19.89 3.60 -3.39
N ASP A 33 -19.48 2.95 -4.49
CA ASP A 33 -19.91 3.28 -5.85
C ASP A 33 -21.40 2.96 -6.09
N ASN A 34 -22.00 2.07 -5.28
CA ASN A 34 -23.40 1.62 -5.39
C ASN A 34 -24.20 1.84 -4.09
N GLN A 35 -23.89 2.92 -3.35
CA GLN A 35 -24.38 3.15 -1.98
C GLN A 35 -25.90 2.97 -1.81
N ALA A 36 -26.72 3.51 -2.71
CA ALA A 36 -28.18 3.47 -2.60
C ALA A 36 -28.72 2.03 -2.58
N SER A 37 -28.22 1.18 -3.46
CA SER A 37 -28.65 -0.22 -3.56
C SER A 37 -28.21 -1.06 -2.38
N VAL A 38 -27.05 -0.74 -1.79
CA VAL A 38 -26.47 -1.53 -0.70
C VAL A 38 -27.06 -1.14 0.66
N ILE A 39 -27.35 0.14 0.87
CA ILE A 39 -27.99 0.63 2.10
C ILE A 39 -29.38 0.01 2.27
N ASP A 40 -30.16 -0.10 1.19
CA ASP A 40 -31.48 -0.77 1.20
C ASP A 40 -31.40 -2.23 1.67
N ILE A 41 -30.37 -2.96 1.23
CA ILE A 41 -30.11 -4.35 1.67
C ILE A 41 -29.78 -4.39 3.17
N PHE A 42 -28.96 -3.46 3.65
CA PHE A 42 -28.52 -3.43 5.04
C PHE A 42 -29.62 -3.06 6.04
N GLN A 43 -30.53 -2.16 5.66
CA GLN A 43 -31.67 -1.77 6.51
C GLN A 43 -32.61 -2.96 6.83
N GLY A 44 -32.57 -4.03 6.04
CA GLY A 44 -33.29 -5.27 6.31
C GLY A 44 -32.55 -6.30 7.18
N THR A 45 -31.34 -5.99 7.67
CA THR A 45 -30.49 -6.93 8.41
C THR A 45 -30.51 -6.65 9.92
N ASP A 46 -30.82 -7.67 10.73
CA ASP A 46 -30.88 -7.56 12.19
C ASP A 46 -29.58 -6.98 12.80
N GLY A 47 -29.72 -5.92 13.60
CA GLY A 47 -28.61 -5.29 14.34
C GLY A 47 -27.79 -4.27 13.54
N LEU A 48 -28.13 -3.99 12.29
CA LEU A 48 -27.47 -3.00 11.43
C LEU A 48 -28.42 -1.85 11.07
N GLU A 49 -28.84 -1.08 12.07
CA GLU A 49 -29.56 0.18 11.84
C GLU A 49 -28.55 1.32 11.60
N PHE A 50 -28.34 1.66 10.33
CA PHE A 50 -27.56 2.84 9.96
C PHE A 50 -28.43 4.09 10.08
N LYS A 51 -28.24 4.85 11.15
CA LYS A 51 -28.93 6.15 11.36
C LYS A 51 -28.31 7.29 10.55
N ASP A 52 -27.09 7.08 10.07
CA ASP A 52 -26.29 8.07 9.36
C ASP A 52 -25.55 7.38 8.21
N GLU A 53 -26.10 7.53 7.00
CA GLU A 53 -25.54 6.96 5.77
C GLU A 53 -24.18 7.60 5.44
N ASP A 54 -24.03 8.90 5.68
CA ASP A 54 -22.78 9.63 5.42
C ASP A 54 -21.65 9.11 6.33
N ALA A 55 -21.96 8.82 7.60
CA ALA A 55 -21.01 8.21 8.52
C ALA A 55 -20.59 6.79 8.09
N LEU A 56 -21.52 5.98 7.56
CA LEU A 56 -21.19 4.67 6.99
C LEU A 56 -20.23 4.83 5.81
N ILE A 57 -20.56 5.67 4.83
CA ILE A 57 -19.72 5.89 3.65
C ILE A 57 -18.35 6.46 4.04
N SER A 58 -18.30 7.38 4.99
CA SER A 58 -17.04 7.90 5.55
C SER A 58 -16.20 6.81 6.21
N GLY A 59 -16.82 5.90 6.96
CA GLY A 59 -16.16 4.75 7.56
C GLY A 59 -15.57 3.80 6.51
N LEU A 60 -16.31 3.51 5.44
CA LEU A 60 -15.82 2.66 4.33
C LEU A 60 -14.64 3.30 3.58
N LYS A 61 -14.71 4.60 3.29
CA LYS A 61 -13.60 5.35 2.68
C LYS A 61 -12.36 5.33 3.57
N THR A 62 -12.56 5.49 4.88
CA THR A 62 -11.49 5.43 5.87
C THR A 62 -10.85 4.04 5.93
N GLU A 63 -11.65 2.97 5.88
CA GLU A 63 -11.16 1.59 5.87
C GLU A 63 -10.31 1.28 4.62
N ILE A 64 -10.71 1.80 3.45
CA ILE A 64 -9.89 1.69 2.23
C ILE A 64 -8.56 2.43 2.42
N HIS A 65 -8.62 3.66 2.94
CA HIS A 65 -7.42 4.46 3.21
C HIS A 65 -6.43 3.73 4.13
N PHE A 66 -6.89 3.17 5.25
CA PHE A 66 -5.98 2.46 6.15
C PHE A 66 -5.59 1.05 5.69
N SER A 67 -6.41 0.40 4.86
CA SER A 67 -6.03 -0.86 4.21
C SER A 67 -4.81 -0.70 3.29
N MET A 68 -4.52 0.52 2.82
CA MET A 68 -3.29 0.84 2.08
C MET A 68 -2.03 0.56 2.89
N TYR A 69 -2.00 0.96 4.17
CA TYR A 69 -0.84 0.70 5.03
C TYR A 69 -0.61 -0.80 5.23
N HIS A 70 -1.68 -1.58 5.38
CA HIS A 70 -1.57 -3.04 5.44
C HIS A 70 -1.01 -3.65 4.14
N ALA A 71 -1.42 -3.11 2.98
CA ALA A 71 -0.90 -3.55 1.69
C ALA A 71 0.60 -3.22 1.54
N LEU A 72 0.99 -1.99 1.90
CA LEU A 72 2.39 -1.55 1.91
C LEU A 72 3.24 -2.38 2.88
N GLU A 73 2.81 -2.56 4.14
CA GLU A 73 3.51 -3.39 5.13
C GLU A 73 3.71 -4.82 4.62
N SER A 74 2.68 -5.42 4.02
CA SER A 74 2.74 -6.79 3.49
C SER A 74 3.69 -6.92 2.30
N MET A 75 3.65 -5.94 1.37
CA MET A 75 4.52 -5.91 0.19
C MET A 75 5.99 -5.78 0.62
N PHE A 76 6.32 -4.83 1.51
CA PHE A 76 7.69 -4.66 2.00
C PHE A 76 8.16 -5.82 2.85
N ALA A 77 7.30 -6.43 3.68
CA ALA A 77 7.66 -7.61 4.44
C ALA A 77 8.08 -8.75 3.52
N MET A 78 7.34 -8.97 2.42
CA MET A 78 7.72 -9.94 1.39
C MET A 78 9.05 -9.56 0.72
N ALA A 79 9.20 -8.31 0.26
CA ALA A 79 10.43 -7.86 -0.40
C ALA A 79 11.66 -8.04 0.51
N PHE A 80 11.57 -7.63 1.78
CA PHE A 80 12.67 -7.77 2.73
C PHE A 80 12.96 -9.23 3.09
N ALA A 81 11.94 -10.08 3.22
CA ALA A 81 12.15 -11.51 3.41
C ALA A 81 12.95 -12.11 2.23
N LEU A 82 12.60 -11.73 1.00
CA LEU A 82 13.30 -12.17 -0.22
C LEU A 82 14.75 -11.68 -0.31
N ILE A 83 15.07 -10.52 0.28
CA ILE A 83 16.44 -9.99 0.32
C ILE A 83 17.24 -10.64 1.45
N LYS A 84 16.65 -10.75 2.64
CA LYS A 84 17.36 -11.12 3.87
C LYS A 84 17.48 -12.63 4.07
N GLN A 85 16.47 -13.40 3.67
CA GLN A 85 16.41 -14.85 3.82
C GLN A 85 15.70 -15.47 2.60
N PRO A 86 16.32 -15.41 1.40
CA PRO A 86 15.71 -15.89 0.16
C PRO A 86 15.35 -17.39 0.15
N ASP A 87 15.98 -18.19 1.01
CA ASP A 87 15.77 -19.65 1.14
C ASP A 87 14.88 -20.03 2.35
N ASP A 88 14.45 -19.05 3.15
CA ASP A 88 13.66 -19.25 4.37
C ASP A 88 12.66 -18.08 4.56
N VAL A 89 11.98 -17.70 3.48
CA VAL A 89 11.17 -16.48 3.40
C VAL A 89 10.10 -16.44 4.49
N TRP A 90 9.43 -17.58 4.71
CA TRP A 90 8.38 -17.66 5.72
C TRP A 90 8.93 -17.54 7.15
N VAL A 91 10.15 -18.01 7.41
CA VAL A 91 10.79 -17.85 8.73
C VAL A 91 11.03 -16.38 9.01
N TRP A 92 11.56 -15.64 8.04
CA TRP A 92 11.77 -14.21 8.20
C TRP A 92 10.46 -13.48 8.49
N LEU A 93 9.41 -13.74 7.70
CA LEU A 93 8.08 -13.13 7.85
C LEU A 93 7.45 -13.36 9.24
N THR A 94 7.85 -14.40 9.95
CA THR A 94 7.32 -14.72 11.29
C THR A 94 8.21 -14.24 12.43
N THR A 95 9.45 -13.82 12.15
CA THR A 95 10.48 -13.54 13.17
C THR A 95 11.03 -12.12 13.15
N TYR A 96 10.82 -11.36 12.06
CA TYR A 96 11.31 -9.98 11.98
C TYR A 96 10.69 -9.11 13.08
N LYS A 97 11.46 -8.13 13.56
CA LYS A 97 11.01 -7.20 14.61
C LYS A 97 10.55 -5.89 14.00
N PHE A 98 9.43 -5.35 14.49
CA PHE A 98 8.87 -4.10 13.95
C PHE A 98 9.84 -2.89 13.99
N PRO A 99 10.69 -2.68 15.02
CA PRO A 99 11.69 -1.62 14.98
C PRO A 99 12.71 -1.78 13.85
N GLU A 100 13.11 -3.01 13.55
CA GLU A 100 14.03 -3.30 12.44
C GLU A 100 13.35 -3.06 11.10
N PHE A 101 12.12 -3.56 10.93
CA PHE A 101 11.27 -3.28 9.78
C PHE A 101 11.14 -1.78 9.53
N GLY A 102 10.82 -1.02 10.57
CA GLY A 102 10.72 0.44 10.49
C GLY A 102 12.03 1.11 10.06
N ARG A 103 13.20 0.63 10.51
CA ARG A 103 14.48 1.15 10.03
C ARG A 103 14.68 0.87 8.55
N MET A 104 14.44 -0.36 8.11
CA MET A 104 14.55 -0.73 6.70
C MET A 104 13.65 0.12 5.79
N ILE A 105 12.40 0.37 6.18
CA ILE A 105 11.51 1.30 5.44
C ILE A 105 12.11 2.71 5.37
N ASN A 106 12.63 3.23 6.48
CA ASN A 106 13.28 4.55 6.49
C ASN A 106 14.52 4.62 5.60
N ASP A 107 15.30 3.54 5.56
CA ASP A 107 16.52 3.48 4.76
C ASP A 107 16.17 3.44 3.26
N VAL A 108 15.14 2.68 2.87
CA VAL A 108 14.61 2.66 1.50
C VAL A 108 14.06 4.02 1.08
N ALA A 109 13.27 4.67 1.94
CA ALA A 109 12.69 5.99 1.63
C ALA A 109 13.75 7.09 1.43
N LYS A 110 14.92 6.98 2.09
CA LYS A 110 16.01 7.97 1.98
C LYS A 110 16.97 7.73 0.81
N SER A 111 16.96 6.53 0.26
CA SER A 111 17.81 6.13 -0.86
C SER A 111 16.95 5.32 -1.82
N ASP A 112 17.11 4.00 -1.80
CA ASP A 112 16.43 3.06 -2.67
C ASP A 112 16.48 1.67 -2.02
N ILE A 113 15.94 0.67 -2.71
CA ILE A 113 15.83 -0.68 -2.17
C ILE A 113 17.18 -1.34 -1.86
N SER A 114 18.29 -0.90 -2.46
CA SER A 114 19.63 -1.42 -2.16
C SER A 114 20.11 -1.08 -0.76
N ALA A 115 19.53 -0.07 -0.10
CA ALA A 115 19.89 0.32 1.26
C ALA A 115 19.70 -0.81 2.29
N VAL A 116 18.88 -1.82 1.95
CA VAL A 116 18.62 -2.99 2.80
C VAL A 116 19.27 -4.27 2.25
N SER A 117 20.16 -4.15 1.27
CA SER A 117 20.82 -5.25 0.57
C SER A 117 22.34 -5.08 0.60
N GLU A 118 23.08 -6.17 0.39
CA GLU A 118 24.53 -6.11 0.11
C GLU A 118 24.82 -5.99 -1.40
N LYS A 119 23.76 -5.98 -2.21
CA LYS A 119 23.81 -5.86 -3.67
C LYS A 119 23.45 -4.44 -4.09
N ASP A 120 23.84 -4.07 -5.31
CA ASP A 120 23.37 -2.83 -5.92
C ASP A 120 21.85 -2.85 -6.16
N GLU A 121 21.31 -1.71 -6.58
CA GLU A 121 19.89 -1.49 -6.84
C GLU A 121 19.32 -2.51 -7.82
N LEU A 122 19.96 -2.69 -8.97
CA LEU A 122 19.46 -3.56 -10.03
C LEU A 122 19.48 -5.02 -9.61
N GLU A 123 20.57 -5.50 -9.02
CA GLU A 123 20.64 -6.88 -8.55
C GLU A 123 19.66 -7.12 -7.37
N THR A 124 19.40 -6.11 -6.54
CA THR A 124 18.37 -6.20 -5.49
C THR A 124 16.97 -6.31 -6.08
N ILE A 125 16.63 -5.48 -7.08
CA ILE A 125 15.35 -5.57 -7.81
C ILE A 125 15.24 -6.90 -8.54
N ARG A 126 16.34 -7.39 -9.13
CA ARG A 126 16.41 -8.68 -9.79
C ARG A 126 16.06 -9.80 -8.81
N ILE A 127 16.69 -9.79 -7.63
CA ILE A 127 16.37 -10.75 -6.56
C ILE A 127 14.88 -10.69 -6.27
N ILE A 128 14.29 -9.51 -6.06
CA ILE A 128 12.87 -9.38 -5.65
C ILE A 128 11.89 -9.77 -6.76
N PHE A 129 12.11 -9.38 -8.02
CA PHE A 129 11.09 -9.45 -9.08
C PHE A 129 11.46 -10.29 -10.31
N PHE A 130 12.72 -10.70 -10.44
CA PHE A 130 13.23 -11.37 -11.64
C PHE A 130 14.16 -12.55 -11.32
N LYS A 131 14.01 -13.17 -10.13
CA LYS A 131 14.87 -14.28 -9.65
C LYS A 131 15.08 -15.38 -10.69
N ASN A 132 14.01 -15.76 -11.39
CA ASN A 132 14.00 -16.87 -12.36
C ASN A 132 14.00 -16.41 -13.83
N CYS A 133 14.34 -15.14 -14.09
CA CYS A 133 14.48 -14.64 -15.45
C CYS A 133 15.90 -14.93 -16.00
N PRO A 134 16.02 -15.30 -17.30
CA PRO A 134 17.32 -15.47 -17.95
C PRO A 134 18.15 -14.17 -17.94
N ASN A 135 19.47 -14.30 -17.89
CA ASN A 135 20.37 -13.13 -17.94
C ASN A 135 20.13 -12.30 -19.21
N GLU A 136 19.89 -12.94 -20.34
CA GLU A 136 19.64 -12.28 -21.61
C GLU A 136 18.39 -11.40 -21.60
N PHE A 137 17.43 -11.68 -20.71
CA PHE A 137 16.25 -10.85 -20.51
C PHE A 137 16.55 -9.67 -19.58
N VAL A 138 17.26 -9.93 -18.47
CA VAL A 138 17.61 -8.91 -17.46
C VAL A 138 18.61 -7.88 -18.00
N GLU A 139 19.48 -8.28 -18.92
CA GLU A 139 20.47 -7.39 -19.53
C GLU A 139 19.90 -6.45 -20.62
N GLN A 140 18.64 -6.64 -21.02
CA GLN A 140 17.98 -5.76 -21.99
C GLN A 140 17.74 -4.38 -21.37
N GLU A 141 17.95 -3.32 -22.14
CA GLU A 141 17.82 -1.94 -21.67
C GLU A 141 16.39 -1.66 -21.15
N GLU A 142 15.38 -2.12 -21.88
CA GLU A 142 13.97 -2.01 -21.48
C GLU A 142 13.68 -2.66 -20.12
N THR A 143 14.35 -3.78 -19.83
CA THR A 143 14.24 -4.47 -18.54
C THR A 143 14.92 -3.68 -17.43
N LYS A 144 16.10 -3.11 -17.70
CA LYS A 144 16.82 -2.26 -16.73
C LYS A 144 16.04 -0.99 -16.40
N GLU A 145 15.44 -0.35 -17.40
CA GLU A 145 14.54 0.79 -17.20
C GLU A 145 13.35 0.43 -16.31
N MET A 146 12.69 -0.71 -16.57
CA MET A 146 11.62 -1.22 -15.72
C MET A 146 12.11 -1.51 -14.29
N MET A 147 13.32 -2.04 -14.13
CA MET A 147 13.89 -2.32 -12.81
C MET A 147 14.16 -1.04 -12.01
N HIS A 148 14.69 0.01 -12.64
CA HIS A 148 14.82 1.32 -12.02
C HIS A 148 13.46 1.92 -11.65
N LYS A 149 12.45 1.77 -12.53
CA LYS A 149 11.09 2.23 -12.23
C LYS A 149 10.50 1.50 -11.02
N LEU A 150 10.69 0.20 -10.90
CA LEU A 150 10.26 -0.58 -9.73
C LEU A 150 10.97 -0.12 -8.44
N SER A 151 12.25 0.21 -8.52
CA SER A 151 13.00 0.78 -7.41
C SER A 151 12.43 2.12 -6.96
N GLN A 152 12.16 3.03 -7.90
CA GLN A 152 11.51 4.32 -7.61
C GLN A 152 10.12 4.15 -6.97
N ILE A 153 9.32 3.21 -7.48
CA ILE A 153 8.01 2.88 -6.88
C ILE A 153 8.18 2.42 -5.44
N LEU A 154 9.16 1.57 -5.14
CA LEU A 154 9.44 1.14 -3.78
C LEU A 154 9.87 2.31 -2.90
N THR A 155 10.70 3.23 -3.37
CA THR A 155 11.07 4.44 -2.61
C THR A 155 9.84 5.28 -2.25
N LEU A 156 8.95 5.55 -3.21
CA LEU A 156 7.71 6.31 -2.97
C LEU A 156 6.76 5.59 -2.01
N CYS A 157 6.60 4.28 -2.17
CA CYS A 157 5.82 3.45 -1.25
C CYS A 157 6.40 3.47 0.17
N ALA A 158 7.72 3.50 0.31
CA ALA A 158 8.40 3.53 1.60
C ALA A 158 8.21 4.88 2.30
N ASP A 159 8.26 5.98 1.54
CA ASP A 159 7.97 7.31 2.05
C ASP A 159 6.52 7.42 2.56
N GLU A 160 5.55 6.95 1.76
CA GLU A 160 4.14 6.88 2.15
C GLU A 160 3.95 6.09 3.45
N LEU A 161 4.62 4.93 3.59
CA LEU A 161 4.53 4.09 4.78
C LEU A 161 5.17 4.72 6.03
N ASN A 162 6.14 5.63 5.87
CA ASN A 162 6.75 6.33 7.00
C ASN A 162 5.79 7.32 7.67
N ASN A 163 4.79 7.84 6.94
CA ASN A 163 3.75 8.69 7.50
C ASN A 163 2.66 7.87 8.23
N LYS A 164 2.99 7.38 9.43
CA LYS A 164 2.19 6.39 10.17
C LYS A 164 1.45 6.92 11.40
N ASP A 165 1.45 8.22 11.65
CA ASP A 165 0.84 8.76 12.89
C ASP A 165 -0.69 8.62 12.87
N ALA A 166 -1.33 8.94 11.74
CA ALA A 166 -2.74 8.65 11.50
C ALA A 166 -3.04 7.15 11.60
N TYR A 167 -2.25 6.31 10.92
CA TYR A 167 -2.43 4.86 10.91
C TYR A 167 -2.26 4.22 12.29
N ASN A 168 -1.30 4.66 13.09
CA ASN A 168 -1.14 4.18 14.46
C ASN A 168 -2.32 4.57 15.37
N SER A 169 -2.96 5.70 15.09
CA SER A 169 -4.17 6.13 15.80
C SER A 169 -5.35 5.25 15.40
N TYR A 170 -5.46 4.94 14.11
CA TYR A 170 -6.47 4.04 13.55
C TYR A 170 -6.43 2.61 14.12
N LYS A 171 -5.24 1.99 14.24
CA LYS A 171 -5.08 0.61 14.77
C LYS A 171 -5.73 0.37 16.13
N HIS A 172 -6.00 1.44 16.89
CA HIS A 172 -6.60 1.36 18.22
C HIS A 172 -8.06 1.83 18.27
N GLY A 173 -8.65 2.25 17.14
CA GLY A 173 -10.08 2.59 16.95
C GLY A 173 -10.61 3.81 17.72
N LEU A 174 -10.06 4.11 18.90
CA LEU A 174 -10.54 5.13 19.83
C LEU A 174 -9.81 6.47 19.72
N ARG A 175 -8.84 6.58 18.80
CA ARG A 175 -7.91 7.73 18.72
C ARG A 175 -8.08 8.53 17.43
N LEU A 176 -9.13 8.24 16.68
CA LEU A 176 -9.39 8.82 15.37
C LEU A 176 -10.85 9.28 15.30
N VAL A 177 -11.05 10.49 14.81
CA VAL A 177 -12.37 10.98 14.37
C VAL A 177 -12.33 11.07 12.85
N THR A 178 -13.35 10.54 12.19
CA THR A 178 -13.46 10.49 10.73
C THR A 178 -14.66 11.31 10.27
N GLY A 179 -14.56 11.95 9.10
CA GLY A 179 -15.68 12.69 8.53
C GLY A 179 -15.28 13.46 7.28
N ALA A 180 -16.17 14.31 6.78
CA ALA A 180 -15.79 15.31 5.80
C ALA A 180 -15.05 16.45 6.53
N LEU A 181 -13.85 16.80 6.06
CA LEU A 181 -13.14 17.98 6.52
C LEU A 181 -13.18 19.05 5.43
N ARG A 182 -13.38 20.30 5.87
CA ARG A 182 -13.37 21.48 5.02
C ARG A 182 -12.37 22.49 5.59
N PHE A 183 -11.37 22.84 4.79
CA PHE A 183 -10.42 23.89 5.12
C PHE A 183 -10.87 25.20 4.46
N ASN A 184 -10.92 26.25 5.27
CA ASN A 184 -11.23 27.60 4.81
C ASN A 184 -10.03 28.51 5.09
N LEU A 185 -9.66 29.34 4.12
CA LEU A 185 -8.83 30.50 4.40
C LEU A 185 -9.69 31.57 5.05
N VAL A 186 -9.28 32.04 6.22
CA VAL A 186 -9.89 33.19 6.87
C VAL A 186 -8.91 34.35 6.78
N ASN A 187 -9.23 35.35 5.96
CA ASN A 187 -8.49 36.61 5.95
C ASN A 187 -8.97 37.48 7.11
N GLU A 188 -8.09 37.87 8.03
CA GLU A 188 -8.46 38.67 9.21
C GLU A 188 -9.15 40.00 8.87
N LYS A 189 -8.99 40.49 7.63
CA LYS A 189 -9.54 41.79 7.18
C LYS A 189 -10.84 41.70 6.38
N GLU A 190 -11.18 40.53 5.83
CA GLU A 190 -12.40 40.34 5.04
C GLU A 190 -12.97 38.96 5.36
N ALA A 191 -14.26 38.89 5.74
CA ALA A 191 -14.97 37.65 6.04
C ALA A 191 -15.26 36.83 4.76
N ILE A 192 -14.24 36.60 3.93
CA ILE A 192 -14.30 35.76 2.75
C ILE A 192 -13.91 34.36 3.20
N ASN A 193 -14.92 33.49 3.32
CA ASN A 193 -14.72 32.06 3.53
C ASN A 193 -14.41 31.40 2.18
N ASN A 194 -13.16 31.52 1.71
CA ASN A 194 -12.73 30.73 0.56
C ASN A 194 -12.42 29.31 1.03
N VAL A 195 -13.17 28.36 0.49
CA VAL A 195 -12.89 26.93 0.67
C VAL A 195 -11.65 26.63 -0.13
N ILE A 196 -10.57 26.33 0.58
CA ILE A 196 -9.33 25.87 -0.04
C ILE A 196 -9.28 24.36 -0.13
N GLY A 197 -10.26 23.67 0.44
CA GLY A 197 -10.42 22.26 0.16
C GLY A 197 -11.49 21.57 1.00
N GLU A 198 -12.13 20.58 0.40
CA GLU A 198 -13.11 19.70 1.01
C GLU A 198 -12.88 18.25 0.58
N GLY A 199 -13.00 17.31 1.51
CA GLY A 199 -12.87 15.89 1.20
C GLY A 199 -12.97 14.97 2.41
N PRO A 200 -12.80 13.65 2.21
CA PRO A 200 -12.63 12.71 3.31
C PRO A 200 -11.44 13.13 4.16
N GLY A 201 -11.67 13.24 5.46
CA GLY A 201 -10.65 13.66 6.39
C GLY A 201 -10.74 12.94 7.72
N LEU A 202 -9.67 13.09 8.48
CA LEU A 202 -9.50 12.49 9.77
C LEU A 202 -8.83 13.46 10.72
N VAL A 203 -9.10 13.28 12.01
CA VAL A 203 -8.47 14.03 13.09
C VAL A 203 -7.93 13.05 14.11
N TYR A 204 -6.66 13.18 14.43
CA TYR A 204 -5.98 12.44 15.49
C TYR A 204 -5.19 13.39 16.38
N LEU A 205 -4.69 12.90 17.51
CA LEU A 205 -3.82 13.70 18.38
C LEU A 205 -2.36 13.45 18.01
N ASP A 206 -1.62 14.54 17.76
CA ASP A 206 -0.17 14.46 17.65
C ASP A 206 0.43 13.98 18.98
N ARG A 207 1.32 13.00 18.91
CA ARG A 207 1.89 12.36 20.10
C ARG A 207 2.81 13.29 20.89
N LYS A 208 3.40 14.29 20.24
CA LYS A 208 4.38 15.19 20.87
C LYS A 208 3.72 16.40 21.51
N SER A 209 2.72 16.98 20.85
CA SER A 209 2.05 18.21 21.25
C SER A 209 0.68 18.00 21.89
N ALA A 210 0.08 16.80 21.76
CA ALA A 210 -1.30 16.51 22.13
C ALA A 210 -2.35 17.41 21.44
N ASN A 211 -1.96 18.11 20.37
CA ASN A 211 -2.88 18.92 19.58
C ASN A 211 -3.61 18.05 18.54
N PRO A 212 -4.88 18.35 18.22
CA PRO A 212 -5.57 17.76 17.09
C PRO A 212 -4.87 18.09 15.78
N VAL A 213 -4.60 17.06 14.97
CA VAL A 213 -4.04 17.17 13.63
C VAL A 213 -5.13 16.76 12.64
N PRO A 214 -5.67 17.72 11.85
CA PRO A 214 -6.56 17.39 10.75
C PRO A 214 -5.73 16.94 9.54
N GLU A 215 -6.18 15.90 8.86
CA GLU A 215 -5.55 15.36 7.67
C GLU A 215 -6.62 15.01 6.64
N LEU A 216 -6.46 15.48 5.41
CA LEU A 216 -7.28 15.07 4.29
C LEU A 216 -6.62 13.89 3.58
N TYR A 217 -7.45 12.99 3.07
CA TYR A 217 -6.97 11.84 2.33
C TYR A 217 -7.85 11.54 1.11
N SER A 218 -7.26 10.85 0.13
CA SER A 218 -7.97 10.33 -1.04
C SER A 218 -8.04 8.82 -0.96
N PHE A 219 -9.23 8.27 -0.69
CA PHE A 219 -9.41 6.82 -0.69
C PHE A 219 -9.22 6.20 -2.09
N GLU A 220 -9.45 6.97 -3.15
CA GLU A 220 -9.17 6.54 -4.53
C GLU A 220 -7.66 6.40 -4.77
N ARG A 221 -6.86 7.36 -4.30
CA ARG A 221 -5.40 7.25 -4.29
C ARG A 221 -4.95 6.03 -3.50
N SER A 222 -5.48 5.84 -2.30
CA SER A 222 -5.19 4.67 -1.47
C SER A 222 -5.56 3.36 -2.19
N TYR A 223 -6.68 3.31 -2.89
CA TYR A 223 -7.09 2.16 -3.70
C TYR A 223 -6.13 1.88 -4.87
N LYS A 224 -5.62 2.92 -5.55
CA LYS A 224 -4.58 2.79 -6.58
C LYS A 224 -3.29 2.20 -5.98
N ILE A 225 -2.84 2.69 -4.82
CA ILE A 225 -1.64 2.17 -4.12
C ILE A 225 -1.84 0.71 -3.70
N ILE A 226 -3.04 0.32 -3.23
CA ILE A 226 -3.34 -1.08 -2.90
C ILE A 226 -3.24 -1.99 -4.13
N LYS A 227 -3.76 -1.55 -5.28
CA LYS A 227 -3.63 -2.28 -6.55
C LYS A 227 -2.17 -2.45 -6.94
N LEU A 228 -1.37 -1.39 -6.82
CA LEU A 228 0.06 -1.41 -7.09
C LEU A 228 0.79 -2.43 -6.19
N CYS A 229 0.53 -2.39 -4.88
CA CYS A 229 1.07 -3.36 -3.93
C CYS A 229 0.70 -4.79 -4.28
N TRP A 230 -0.55 -5.01 -4.72
CA TRP A 230 -1.01 -6.33 -5.19
C TRP A 230 -0.26 -6.77 -6.44
N GLN A 231 -0.08 -5.91 -7.45
CA GLN A 231 0.66 -6.25 -8.68
C GLN A 231 2.11 -6.64 -8.35
N MET A 232 2.79 -5.86 -7.50
CA MET A 232 4.17 -6.11 -7.10
C MET A 232 4.29 -7.41 -6.29
N THR A 233 3.42 -7.62 -5.31
CA THR A 233 3.42 -8.85 -4.50
C THR A 233 3.07 -10.08 -5.35
N SER A 234 2.14 -9.93 -6.32
CA SER A 234 1.81 -10.99 -7.29
C SER A 234 3.02 -11.38 -8.12
N LEU A 235 3.80 -10.40 -8.59
CA LEU A 235 5.03 -10.68 -9.34
C LEU A 235 6.05 -11.40 -8.48
N MET A 236 6.31 -10.94 -7.24
CA MET A 236 7.20 -11.61 -6.29
C MET A 236 6.83 -13.09 -6.12
N ILE A 237 5.54 -13.38 -5.90
CA ILE A 237 5.03 -14.75 -5.68
C ILE A 237 5.10 -15.58 -6.94
N LYS A 238 4.63 -15.05 -8.08
CA LYS A 238 4.66 -15.76 -9.37
C LYS A 238 6.06 -16.23 -9.69
N GLN A 239 7.07 -15.37 -9.50
CA GLN A 239 8.47 -15.71 -9.74
C GLN A 239 8.94 -16.89 -8.89
N ARG A 240 8.55 -16.99 -7.62
CA ARG A 240 8.97 -18.13 -6.76
C ARG A 240 8.16 -19.37 -7.04
N LYS A 241 6.89 -19.21 -7.38
CA LYS A 241 5.99 -20.32 -7.68
C LYS A 241 6.51 -21.18 -8.85
N VAL A 242 7.25 -20.58 -9.80
CA VAL A 242 7.94 -21.28 -10.89
C VAL A 242 8.89 -22.36 -10.37
N GLU A 243 9.55 -22.16 -9.22
CA GLU A 243 10.48 -23.13 -8.62
C GLU A 243 9.77 -24.41 -8.13
N TYR A 244 8.44 -24.38 -7.96
CA TYR A 244 7.69 -25.43 -7.26
C TYR A 244 6.62 -26.15 -8.11
N ILE A 245 6.32 -25.68 -9.34
CA ILE A 245 5.20 -26.18 -10.18
C ILE A 245 5.65 -26.93 -11.44
N GLU A 246 6.95 -27.19 -11.61
CA GLU A 246 7.56 -28.11 -12.60
C GLU A 246 7.80 -27.60 -14.05
N GLU A 247 9.10 -27.70 -14.40
CA GLU A 247 9.79 -28.15 -15.63
C GLU A 247 9.49 -27.62 -17.04
N ASP A 248 8.35 -27.03 -17.38
CA ASP A 248 8.14 -26.62 -18.78
C ASP A 248 7.50 -25.23 -18.95
N LYS A 249 8.34 -24.32 -19.45
CA LYS A 249 8.05 -22.97 -19.96
C LYS A 249 7.67 -21.94 -18.91
N CYS A 250 8.71 -21.24 -18.44
CA CYS A 250 8.60 -19.91 -17.86
C CYS A 250 7.99 -18.96 -18.90
N VAL A 251 6.65 -18.87 -18.94
CA VAL A 251 5.99 -17.74 -19.59
C VAL A 251 6.02 -16.61 -18.57
N ILE A 252 7.09 -15.81 -18.64
CA ILE A 252 7.18 -14.55 -17.92
C ILE A 252 6.12 -13.64 -18.54
N GLU A 253 4.92 -13.63 -17.98
CA GLU A 253 4.01 -12.51 -18.16
C GLU A 253 4.59 -11.34 -17.39
N ALA A 254 5.52 -10.62 -18.02
CA ALA A 254 5.98 -9.34 -17.52
C ALA A 254 4.75 -8.43 -17.50
N THR A 255 4.24 -8.16 -16.29
CA THR A 255 3.27 -7.07 -16.14
C THR A 255 4.04 -5.81 -16.47
N ASN A 256 3.61 -5.09 -17.51
CA ASN A 256 4.30 -3.87 -17.90
C ASN A 256 4.06 -2.79 -16.83
N PHE A 257 5.07 -2.49 -16.02
CA PHE A 257 5.01 -1.39 -15.05
C PHE A 257 5.29 -0.04 -15.72
N ASN A 258 5.73 0.00 -16.99
CA ASN A 258 6.02 1.25 -17.69
C ASN A 258 4.76 2.09 -17.93
N ASP A 259 3.58 1.46 -17.99
CA ASP A 259 2.29 2.16 -18.18
C ASP A 259 1.69 2.71 -16.87
N ILE A 260 2.32 2.45 -15.72
CA ILE A 260 1.88 3.01 -14.44
C ILE A 260 2.30 4.48 -14.38
N ASP A 261 1.30 5.35 -14.33
CA ASP A 261 1.49 6.77 -14.07
C ASP A 261 1.75 6.97 -12.57
N ILE A 262 3.04 7.02 -12.22
CA ILE A 262 3.51 7.19 -10.84
C ILE A 262 3.13 8.59 -10.34
N ASP A 263 3.18 9.59 -11.23
CA ASP A 263 2.84 10.96 -10.89
C ASP A 263 1.36 11.06 -10.53
N ASP A 264 0.45 10.44 -11.29
CA ASP A 264 -1.00 10.37 -10.95
C ASP A 264 -1.31 9.62 -9.64
N ILE A 265 -0.45 8.68 -9.21
CA ILE A 265 -0.65 7.93 -7.96
C ILE A 265 -0.08 8.70 -6.76
N PHE A 266 1.08 9.32 -6.92
CA PHE A 266 1.83 9.91 -5.82
C PHE A 266 1.83 11.44 -5.79
N SER A 267 1.21 12.10 -6.77
CA SER A 267 0.91 13.54 -6.71
C SER A 267 0.13 13.83 -5.42
N GLN A 268 0.68 14.73 -4.60
CA GLN A 268 -0.06 15.30 -3.47
C GLN A 268 -1.04 16.34 -4.00
N ASP A 269 -2.04 15.91 -4.77
CA ASP A 269 -2.88 16.79 -5.58
C ASP A 269 -3.81 17.70 -4.78
N PHE A 270 -3.88 17.57 -3.46
CA PHE A 270 -4.85 18.35 -2.72
C PHE A 270 -4.32 19.71 -2.23
N LEU A 271 -3.12 19.76 -1.64
CA LEU A 271 -2.57 21.01 -1.09
C LEU A 271 -1.74 21.78 -2.11
N ASN A 272 -1.01 21.08 -2.99
CA ASN A 272 -0.16 21.74 -3.99
C ASN A 272 -1.01 22.44 -5.05
N HIS A 273 -2.10 21.82 -5.52
CA HIS A 273 -2.98 22.44 -6.51
C HIS A 273 -3.65 23.72 -5.97
N VAL A 274 -3.96 23.75 -4.67
CA VAL A 274 -4.55 24.88 -3.95
C VAL A 274 -3.51 25.98 -3.67
N LEU A 275 -2.27 25.60 -3.34
CA LEU A 275 -1.19 26.55 -3.12
C LEU A 275 -0.69 27.18 -4.43
N ASP A 276 -0.67 26.42 -5.52
CA ASP A 276 -0.31 26.90 -6.87
C ASP A 276 -1.38 27.84 -7.45
N GLU A 277 -2.66 27.69 -7.10
CA GLU A 277 -3.73 28.63 -7.46
C GLU A 277 -3.69 29.94 -6.62
N LEU A 278 -2.92 29.96 -5.53
CA LEU A 278 -2.79 31.10 -4.62
C LEU A 278 -1.46 31.86 -4.77
N SER A 279 -0.51 31.33 -5.56
CA SER A 279 0.79 31.95 -5.89
C SER A 279 0.75 32.72 -7.21
#